data_AF-A0A7C4M1Z2-F1
#
_entry.id   AF-A0A7C4M1Z2-F1
#
_cell.length_a   1.000
_cell.length_b   1.000
_cell.length_c   1.000
_cell.angle_alpha   90.00
_cell.angle_beta   90.00
_cell.angle_gamma   90.00
#
_symmetry.space_group_name_H-M   'P 1'
#
loop_
_entity.id
_entity.type
_entity.pdbx_description
1 polymer ?
#
loop_
_entity_poly.entity_id
_entity_poly.type
_entity_poly.pdbx_seq_one_letter_code
_entity_poly.pdbx_strand_id
1 'polypeptide(L)' 'SYNGNMDFAITIRSLFAKDGRLHIQVGSGIVADSTSEGEWLETEFKAKALIKALEETE' A
#
# COMPACT_ATOMS: atom_id res chain seq x y z
N SER A 1 7.16 4.19 23.72
CA SER A 1 7.25 5.24 24.75
C SER A 1 7.38 4.58 26.10
N TYR A 2 8.15 5.13 27.04
CA TYR A 2 8.32 4.55 28.39
C TYR A 2 7.12 4.79 29.32
N ASN A 3 6.04 5.41 28.82
CA ASN A 3 4.81 5.70 29.57
C ASN A 3 3.75 4.58 29.53
N GLY A 4 4.07 3.42 28.95
CA GLY A 4 3.14 2.27 28.86
C GLY A 4 2.10 2.35 27.74
N ASN A 5 2.06 3.45 26.98
CA ASN A 5 1.13 3.58 25.85
C ASN A 5 1.70 2.94 24.58
N MET A 6 0.80 2.40 23.75
CA MET A 6 1.10 1.81 22.46
C MET A 6 0.18 2.37 21.40
N ASP A 7 0.72 2.66 20.22
CA ASP A 7 -0.03 3.06 19.03
C ASP A 7 0.66 2.46 17.81
N PHE A 8 -0.11 1.83 16.93
CA PHE A 8 0.38 1.10 15.78
C PHE A 8 -0.50 1.38 14.57
N ALA A 9 0.14 1.64 13.44
CA ALA A 9 -0.51 1.67 12.15
C ALA A 9 -0.31 0.34 11.43
N ILE A 10 -1.33 -0.09 10.67
CA ILE A 10 -1.18 -1.19 9.72
C ILE A 10 -0.22 -0.73 8.62
N THR A 11 0.77 -1.56 8.27
CA THR A 11 1.77 -1.27 7.23
C THR A 11 1.19 -1.43 5.81
N ILE A 12 0.15 -0.66 5.50
CA ILE A 12 -0.42 -0.50 4.16
C ILE A 12 -0.14 0.91 3.66
N ARG A 13 -0.30 1.14 2.34
CA ARG A 13 0.04 2.44 1.72
C ARG A 13 1.43 2.92 2.16
N SER A 14 2.36 1.98 2.25
CA SER A 14 3.73 2.17 2.70
C SER A 14 4.68 1.69 1.61
N LEU A 15 5.90 2.21 1.62
CA LEU A 15 6.97 1.84 0.70
C LEU A 15 8.20 1.39 1.49
N PHE A 16 8.87 0.35 1.00
CA PHE A 16 10.06 -0.21 1.62
C PHE A 16 11.24 -0.11 0.66
N ALA A 17 12.32 0.55 1.09
CA ALA A 17 13.52 0.74 0.29
C ALA A 17 14.56 -0.33 0.63
N LYS A 18 14.98 -1.11 -0.37
CA LYS A 18 16.01 -2.15 -0.20
C LYS A 18 16.76 -2.39 -1.51
N ASP A 19 18.06 -2.60 -1.42
CA ASP A 19 18.93 -2.95 -2.56
C ASP A 19 18.77 -1.98 -3.76
N GLY A 20 18.66 -0.68 -3.47
CA GLY A 20 18.47 0.37 -4.48
C GLY A 20 17.09 0.38 -5.16
N ARG A 21 16.10 -0.33 -4.60
CA ARG A 21 14.74 -0.42 -5.13
C ARG A 21 13.71 -0.03 -4.08
N LEU A 22 12.61 0.56 -4.56
CA LEU A 22 11.42 0.80 -3.76
C LEU A 22 10.41 -0.32 -4.01
N HIS A 23 9.90 -0.90 -2.93
CA HIS A 23 8.90 -1.95 -2.96
C HIS A 23 7.58 -1.41 -2.43
N ILE A 24 6.51 -1.60 -3.22
CA ILE A 24 5.14 -1.25 -2.84
C ILE A 24 4.34 -2.54 -2.82
N GLN A 25 3.68 -2.83 -1.70
CA GLN A 25 2.74 -3.94 -1.60
C GLN A 25 1.32 -3.41 -1.55
N VAL A 26 0.46 -4.00 -2.39
CA VAL A 26 -0.98 -3.73 -2.43
C VAL A 26 -1.72 -5.05 -2.49
N GLY A 27 -3.00 -5.00 -2.12
CA GLY A 27 -3.88 -6.16 -2.13
C GLY A 27 -5.34 -5.72 -2.09
N SER A 28 -6.23 -6.71 -2.18
CA SER A 28 -7.66 -6.51 -2.11
C SER A 28 -8.35 -7.56 -1.24
N GLY A 29 -9.54 -7.21 -0.76
CA GLY A 29 -10.36 -8.10 0.06
C GLY A 29 -11.32 -8.87 -0.83
N ILE A 30 -11.02 -10.14 -1.10
CA ILE A 30 -11.84 -10.99 -1.96
C ILE A 30 -13.07 -11.49 -1.19
N VAL A 31 -14.25 -11.31 -1.79
CA VAL A 31 -15.55 -11.82 -1.31
C VAL A 31 -16.22 -12.66 -2.39
N ALA A 32 -17.38 -13.25 -2.07
CA ALA A 32 -18.02 -14.25 -2.93
C ALA A 32 -18.44 -13.72 -4.33
N ASP A 33 -18.71 -12.43 -4.43
CA ASP A 33 -19.14 -11.72 -5.63
C ASP A 33 -18.01 -10.91 -6.30
N SER A 34 -16.79 -10.98 -5.78
CA SER A 34 -15.62 -10.35 -6.38
C SER A 34 -15.35 -10.86 -7.80
N THR A 35 -14.97 -9.96 -8.70
CA THR A 35 -14.47 -10.29 -10.03
C THR A 35 -12.97 -10.02 -10.11
N SER A 36 -12.22 -10.90 -10.78
CA SER A 36 -10.76 -10.77 -10.92
C SER A 36 -10.35 -9.40 -11.44
N GLU A 37 -11.09 -8.86 -12.42
CA GLU A 37 -10.84 -7.56 -13.03
C GLU A 37 -11.10 -6.40 -12.07
N GLY A 38 -12.17 -6.47 -11.28
CA GLY A 38 -12.50 -5.44 -10.29
C GLY A 38 -11.44 -5.35 -9.20
N GLU A 39 -11.02 -6.49 -8.68
CA GLU A 39 -10.01 -6.59 -7.62
C GLU A 39 -8.63 -6.16 -8.12
N TRP A 40 -8.29 -6.49 -9.37
CA TRP A 40 -7.08 -6.00 -10.02
C TRP A 40 -7.07 -4.47 -10.08
N LEU A 41 -8.14 -3.86 -10.62
CA LEU A 41 -8.27 -2.41 -10.70
C LEU A 41 -8.17 -1.75 -9.32
N GLU A 42 -8.79 -2.34 -8.30
CA GLU A 42 -8.68 -1.85 -6.92
C GLU A 42 -7.23 -1.83 -6.42
N THR A 43 -6.45 -2.88 -6.69
CA THR A 43 -5.02 -2.90 -6.31
C THR A 43 -4.22 -1.81 -7.04
N GLU A 44 -4.50 -1.57 -8.33
CA GLU A 44 -3.87 -0.48 -9.09
C GLU A 44 -4.21 0.89 -8.50
N PHE A 45 -5.49 1.14 -8.17
CA PHE A 45 -5.92 2.40 -7.55
C PHE A 45 -5.27 2.62 -6.17
N LYS A 46 -5.11 1.56 -5.36
CA LYS A 46 -4.41 1.65 -4.07
C LYS A 46 -2.93 1.98 -4.22
N ALA A 47 -2.26 1.43 -5.23
CA ALA A 47 -0.84 1.68 -5.51
C ALA A 47 -0.60 3.08 -6.07
N LYS A 48 -1.51 3.56 -6.93
CA LYS A 48 -1.39 4.82 -7.67
C LYS A 48 -1.03 6.03 -6.81
N ALA A 49 -1.58 6.13 -5.61
CA ALA A 49 -1.30 7.25 -4.71
C ALA A 49 0.19 7.32 -4.32
N LEU A 50 0.83 6.18 -4.06
CA LEU A 50 2.24 6.12 -3.71
C LEU A 50 3.14 6.36 -4.92
N ILE A 51 2.78 5.78 -6.06
CA ILE A 51 3.51 5.98 -7.32
C ILE A 51 3.50 7.46 -7.69
N LYS A 52 2.33 8.10 -7.65
CA LYS A 52 2.19 9.52 -7.93
C LYS A 52 3.04 10.39 -6.98
N ALA A 53 3.08 10.06 -5.68
CA ALA A 53 3.92 10.78 -4.73
C ALA A 53 5.42 10.68 -5.07
N LEU A 54 5.86 9.55 -5.64
CA LEU A 54 7.23 9.39 -6.13
C LEU A 54 7.49 10.19 -7.42
N GLU A 55 6.51 10.28 -8.31
CA GLU A 55 6.59 11.05 -9.56
C GLU A 55 6.63 12.57 -9.31
N GLU A 56 5.88 13.06 -8.32
CA GLU A 56 5.84 14.48 -7.95
C GLU A 56 7.09 14.96 -7.18
N THR A 57 8.03 14.07 -6.89
CA THR A 57 9.31 14.42 -6.26
C THR A 57 10.30 14.86 -7.35
N GLU A 58 10.14 16.08 -7.84
CA GLU A 58 11.15 16.86 -8.58
C GLU A 58 11.94 17.80 -7.65
#